data_AF-A0A7W7IYT7-F1
#
_entry.id   AF-A0A7W7IYT7-F1
#
_cell.length_a   1.000
_cell.length_b   1.000
_cell.length_c   1.000
_cell.angle_alpha   90.00
_cell.angle_beta   90.00
_cell.angle_gamma   90.00
#
_symmetry.space_group_name_H-M   'P 1'
#
loop_
_entity.id
_entity.type
_entity.pdbx_description
1 polymer ?
#
loop_
_entity_poly.entity_id
_entity_poly.type
_entity_poly.pdbx_seq_one_letter_code
_entity_poly.pdbx_strand_id
1 'polypeptide(L)'
;MLTILYPILLFSPLIFQFTYGTKAIYKNTSMSFGKISLITFVSQIVISIALYSLSLYNFSKYFDEHPDQLRCGTPLAGILISILFLIALLTALILVQFIIIIWKKNRTKSSIA
;
A
#
# COMPACT_ATOMS: atom_id res chain seq x y z
N MET A 1 -18.26 -14.29 -2.94
CA MET A 1 -17.20 -14.42 -1.90
C MET A 1 -15.94 -13.58 -2.20
N LEU A 2 -16.02 -12.48 -2.95
CA LEU A 2 -14.86 -11.59 -3.23
C LEU A 2 -14.75 -10.38 -2.28
N THR A 3 -15.76 -10.14 -1.44
CA THR A 3 -15.88 -8.93 -0.62
C THR A 3 -14.78 -8.77 0.43
N ILE A 4 -14.27 -9.89 0.98
CA ILE A 4 -13.22 -9.89 2.01
C ILE A 4 -11.82 -9.94 1.38
N LEU A 5 -11.68 -10.58 0.21
CA LEU A 5 -10.39 -10.70 -0.48
C LEU A 5 -9.87 -9.34 -0.95
N TYR A 6 -10.76 -8.48 -1.44
CA TYR A 6 -10.43 -7.16 -1.96
C TYR A 6 -9.70 -6.27 -0.94
N PRO A 7 -10.22 -6.04 0.28
CA PRO A 7 -9.51 -5.25 1.29
C PRO A 7 -8.20 -5.93 1.73
N ILE A 8 -8.16 -7.26 1.90
CA ILE A 8 -6.93 -7.97 2.29
C ILE A 8 -5.81 -7.69 1.28
N LEU A 9 -6.10 -7.79 -0.02
CA LEU A 9 -5.12 -7.55 -1.07
C LEU A 9 -4.64 -6.09 -1.08
N LEU A 10 -5.58 -5.16 -0.88
CA LEU A 10 -5.34 -3.72 -0.83
C LEU A 10 -4.41 -3.31 0.33
N PHE A 11 -4.56 -3.92 1.50
CA PHE A 11 -3.72 -3.65 2.69
C PHE A 11 -2.41 -4.44 2.71
N SER A 12 -2.28 -5.49 1.89
CA SER A 12 -1.11 -6.38 1.91
C SER A 12 0.25 -5.68 1.75
N PRO A 13 0.43 -4.65 0.89
CA PRO A 13 1.74 -4.00 0.75
C PRO A 13 2.09 -3.18 2.00
N LEU A 14 1.08 -2.59 2.64
CA LEU A 14 1.22 -1.81 3.86
C LEU A 14 1.64 -2.70 5.04
N ILE A 15 1.00 -3.86 5.18
CA ILE A 15 1.35 -4.87 6.20
C ILE A 15 2.77 -5.41 5.94
N PHE A 16 3.13 -5.67 4.68
CA PHE A 16 4.48 -6.12 4.34
C PHE A 16 5.54 -5.07 4.69
N GLN A 17 5.32 -3.79 4.35
CA GLN A 17 6.24 -2.72 4.72
C GLN A 17 6.35 -2.55 6.24
N PHE A 18 5.24 -2.62 6.96
CA PHE A 18 5.25 -2.52 8.41
C PHE A 18 6.06 -3.66 9.05
N THR A 19 5.85 -4.90 8.60
CA THR A 19 6.49 -6.08 9.21
C THR A 19 7.93 -6.26 8.74
N TYR A 20 8.18 -6.37 7.44
CA TYR A 20 9.50 -6.62 6.87
C TYR A 20 10.38 -5.37 6.90
N GLY A 21 9.80 -4.18 6.70
CA GLY A 21 10.52 -2.92 6.84
C GLY A 21 11.08 -2.77 8.26
N THR A 22 10.26 -3.02 9.27
CA THR A 22 10.72 -3.00 10.68
C THR A 22 11.79 -4.06 10.95
N LYS A 23 11.61 -5.29 10.44
CA LYS A 23 12.63 -6.34 10.58
C LYS A 23 13.97 -5.92 9.97
N ALA A 24 13.98 -5.26 8.82
CA ALA A 24 15.21 -4.79 8.17
C ALA A 24 15.92 -3.65 8.93
N ILE A 25 15.23 -2.95 9.84
CA ILE A 25 15.83 -1.93 10.72
C ILE A 25 16.53 -2.57 11.93
N TYR A 26 15.85 -3.52 12.56
CA TYR A 26 16.26 -4.04 13.87
C TYR A 26 17.02 -5.36 13.81
N LYS A 27 16.78 -6.19 12.78
CA LYS A 27 17.37 -7.52 12.62
C LYS A 27 18.16 -7.61 11.32
N ASN A 28 19.09 -8.55 11.26
CA ASN A 28 19.80 -8.85 10.02
C ASN A 28 18.86 -9.66 9.12
N THR A 29 18.22 -9.00 8.15
CA THR A 29 17.35 -9.64 7.16
C THR A 29 18.12 -9.88 5.86
N SER A 30 17.73 -10.91 5.10
CA SER A 30 18.31 -11.19 3.78
C SER A 30 18.08 -10.03 2.79
N MET A 31 16.96 -9.32 2.90
CA MET A 31 16.66 -8.15 2.07
C MET A 31 16.99 -6.84 2.80
N SER A 32 17.60 -5.89 2.08
CA SER A 32 17.83 -4.54 2.56
C SER A 32 16.53 -3.73 2.61
N PHE A 33 16.46 -2.76 3.52
CA PHE A 33 15.31 -1.87 3.66
C PHE A 33 14.89 -1.22 2.33
N GLY A 34 15.85 -0.70 1.55
CA GLY A 34 15.56 -0.08 0.27
C GLY A 34 14.90 -1.02 -0.74
N LYS A 35 15.30 -2.30 -0.77
CA LYS A 35 14.65 -3.32 -1.63
C LYS A 35 13.21 -3.58 -1.17
N ILE A 36 13.00 -3.70 0.14
CA ILE A 36 11.67 -3.92 0.73
C ILE A 36 10.75 -2.74 0.39
N SER A 37 11.20 -1.50 0.60
CA SER A 37 10.44 -0.28 0.29
C SER A 37 10.12 -0.14 -1.20
N LEU A 38 11.04 -0.51 -2.09
CA LEU A 38 10.77 -0.46 -3.53
C LEU A 38 9.74 -1.51 -3.95
N ILE A 39 9.87 -2.75 -3.45
CA ILE A 39 8.92 -3.84 -3.75
C ILE A 39 7.52 -3.47 -3.26
N THR A 40 7.38 -2.93 -2.05
CA THR A 40 6.07 -2.56 -1.49
C THR A 40 5.42 -1.42 -2.24
N PHE A 41 6.20 -0.40 -2.59
CA PHE A 41 5.70 0.74 -3.35
C PHE A 41 5.22 0.32 -4.75
N VAL A 42 6.02 -0.46 -5.48
CA VAL A 42 5.62 -1.00 -6.80
C VAL A 42 4.40 -1.91 -6.67
N SER A 43 4.37 -2.80 -5.68
CA SER A 43 3.24 -3.70 -5.43
C SER A 43 1.95 -2.93 -5.13
N GLN A 44 2.03 -1.85 -4.35
CA GLN A 44 0.87 -0.99 -4.05
C GLN A 44 0.31 -0.37 -5.33
N ILE A 45 1.15 0.10 -6.26
CA ILE A 45 0.70 0.65 -7.54
C ILE A 45 0.03 -0.43 -8.38
N VAL A 46 0.69 -1.58 -8.58
CA VAL A 46 0.17 -2.68 -9.42
C VAL A 46 -1.16 -3.21 -8.88
N ILE A 47 -1.25 -3.46 -7.57
CA ILE A 47 -2.49 -3.92 -6.93
C ILE A 47 -3.59 -2.86 -7.06
N SER A 48 -3.26 -1.59 -6.85
CA SER A 48 -4.25 -0.50 -6.97
C SER A 48 -4.83 -0.38 -8.38
N ILE A 49 -3.99 -0.50 -9.41
CA ILE A 49 -4.44 -0.50 -10.81
C ILE A 49 -5.37 -1.69 -11.07
N ALA A 50 -4.96 -2.90 -10.69
CA ALA A 50 -5.76 -4.11 -10.90
C ALA A 50 -7.13 -4.02 -10.21
N LEU A 51 -7.14 -3.53 -8.96
CA LEU A 51 -8.35 -3.36 -8.17
C LEU A 51 -9.28 -2.27 -8.76
N TYR A 52 -8.72 -1.13 -9.19
CA TYR A 52 -9.49 -0.09 -9.86
C TYR A 52 -10.13 -0.58 -11.16
N SER A 53 -9.37 -1.29 -12.01
CA SER A 53 -9.89 -1.87 -13.25
C SER A 53 -10.99 -2.90 -12.98
N LEU A 54 -10.82 -3.75 -11.96
CA LEU A 54 -11.83 -4.74 -11.57
C LEU A 54 -13.11 -4.05 -11.07
N SER A 55 -12.97 -2.99 -10.29
CA SER A 55 -14.11 -2.21 -9.82
C SER A 55 -14.85 -1.55 -10.98
N LEU A 56 -14.13 -0.92 -11.90
CA LEU A 56 -14.72 -0.29 -13.09
C LEU A 56 -15.51 -1.31 -13.92
N TYR A 57 -14.95 -2.49 -14.14
CA TYR A 57 -15.65 -3.58 -14.83
C TYR A 57 -16.92 -4.02 -14.09
N ASN A 58 -16.84 -4.24 -12.78
CA ASN A 58 -18.00 -4.64 -11.98
C ASN A 58 -19.09 -3.58 -11.96
N PHE A 59 -18.73 -2.29 -11.89
CA PHE A 59 -19.68 -1.19 -11.97
C PHE A 59 -20.34 -1.14 -13.35
N SER A 60 -19.56 -1.20 -14.44
CA SER A 60 -20.12 -1.20 -15.79
C SER A 60 -21.12 -2.34 -15.96
N LYS A 61 -20.71 -3.56 -15.61
CA LYS A 61 -21.55 -4.74 -15.70
C LYS A 61 -22.84 -4.61 -14.88
N TYR A 62 -22.73 -4.07 -13.66
CA TYR A 62 -23.88 -3.86 -12.80
C TYR A 62 -24.89 -2.87 -13.40
N PHE A 63 -24.44 -1.78 -14.03
CA PHE A 63 -25.32 -0.82 -14.71
C PHE A 63 -25.88 -1.35 -16.04
N ASP A 64 -25.17 -2.26 -16.72
CA ASP A 64 -25.69 -2.94 -17.90
C ASP A 64 -26.83 -3.91 -17.52
N GLU A 65 -26.75 -4.52 -16.33
CA GLU A 65 -27.79 -5.38 -15.76
C GLU A 65 -28.96 -4.60 -15.13
N HIS A 66 -28.74 -3.34 -14.71
CA HIS A 66 -29.72 -2.48 -14.03
C HIS A 66 -29.80 -1.10 -14.71
N PRO A 67 -30.37 -1.01 -15.92
CA PRO A 67 -30.35 0.21 -16.74
C PRO A 67 -31.19 1.37 -16.18
N ASP A 68 -32.12 1.05 -15.27
CA ASP A 68 -32.98 2.01 -14.56
C ASP A 68 -32.28 2.68 -13.37
N GLN A 69 -31.12 2.16 -12.94
CA GLN A 69 -30.36 2.76 -11.85
C GLN A 69 -29.50 3.93 -12.29
N LEU A 70 -29.54 5.00 -11.49
CA LEU A 70 -28.78 6.22 -11.75
C LEU A 70 -27.28 5.94 -11.67
N ARG A 71 -26.55 6.26 -12.74
CA ARG A 71 -25.08 6.16 -12.80
C ARG A 71 -24.44 7.28 -11.97
N CYS A 72 -24.30 7.05 -10.67
CA CYS A 72 -23.53 7.94 -9.80
C CYS A 72 -22.05 7.55 -9.80
N GLY A 73 -21.15 8.50 -10.09
CA GLY A 73 -19.69 8.28 -10.05
C GLY A 73 -19.10 8.21 -8.63
N THR A 74 -19.92 8.36 -7.59
CA THR A 74 -19.52 8.42 -6.18
C THR A 74 -18.79 7.15 -5.69
N PRO A 75 -19.15 5.91 -6.08
CA PRO A 75 -18.41 4.73 -5.64
C PRO A 75 -17.00 4.65 -6.25
N LEU A 76 -16.86 5.06 -7.52
CA LEU A 76 -15.59 5.07 -8.23
C LEU A 76 -14.63 6.12 -7.62
N ALA A 77 -15.16 7.29 -7.28
CA ALA A 77 -14.42 8.33 -6.57
C ALA A 77 -13.95 7.85 -5.19
N GLY A 78 -14.79 7.13 -4.45
CA GLY A 78 -14.43 6.52 -3.17
C GLY A 78 -13.26 5.55 -3.27
N ILE A 79 -13.24 4.70 -4.29
CA ILE A 79 -12.13 3.78 -4.55
C ILE A 79 -10.84 4.55 -4.87
N LEU A 80 -10.93 5.57 -5.72
CA LEU A 80 -9.77 6.38 -6.09
C LEU A 80 -9.17 7.09 -4.86
N ILE A 81 -10.00 7.71 -4.03
CA ILE A 81 -9.58 8.37 -2.78
C ILE A 81 -8.94 7.36 -1.83
N SER A 82 -9.52 6.16 -1.70
CA SER A 82 -8.98 5.10 -0.84
C SER A 82 -7.59 4.65 -1.29
N ILE A 83 -7.38 4.49 -2.60
CA ILE A 83 -6.08 4.16 -3.19
C ILE A 83 -5.05 5.26 -2.88
N LEU A 84 -5.40 6.52 -3.12
CA LEU A 84 -4.51 7.66 -2.85
C LEU A 84 -4.15 7.75 -1.36
N PHE A 85 -5.12 7.56 -0.48
CA PHE A 85 -4.91 7.53 0.95
C PHE A 85 -3.94 6.42 1.38
N LEU A 86 -4.05 5.22 0.81
CA LEU A 86 -3.15 4.11 1.13
C LEU A 86 -1.73 4.33 0.60
N ILE A 87 -1.58 4.94 -0.57
CA ILE A 87 -0.27 5.34 -1.10
C ILE A 87 0.38 6.38 -0.17
N ALA A 88 -0.40 7.35 0.30
CA ALA A 88 0.08 8.35 1.26
C ALA A 88 0.50 7.69 2.59
N LEU A 89 -0.30 6.78 3.13
CA LEU A 89 0.04 6.03 4.34
C LEU A 89 1.30 5.16 4.17
N LEU A 90 1.43 4.44 3.05
CA LEU A 90 2.62 3.65 2.75
C LEU A 90 3.87 4.54 2.69
N THR A 91 3.76 5.69 2.03
CA THR A 91 4.84 6.68 1.93
C THR A 91 5.23 7.22 3.30
N ALA A 92 4.26 7.61 4.12
CA ALA A 92 4.50 8.06 5.48
C ALA A 92 5.20 7.00 6.33
N LEU A 93 4.78 5.73 6.19
CA LEU A 93 5.37 4.60 6.91
C LEU A 93 6.83 4.35 6.48
N ILE A 94 7.13 4.42 5.17
CA ILE A 94 8.50 4.34 4.65
C ILE A 94 9.35 5.49 5.20
N LEU A 95 8.83 6.73 5.21
CA LEU A 95 9.55 7.91 5.72
C LEU A 95 9.88 7.78 7.21
N VAL A 96 8.91 7.38 8.03
CA VAL A 96 9.13 7.14 9.47
C VAL A 96 10.21 6.09 9.67
N GLN A 97 10.10 4.96 8.97
CA GLN A 97 11.09 3.88 9.05
C GLN A 97 12.48 4.35 8.58
N PHE A 98 12.55 5.17 7.53
CA PHE A 98 13.79 5.74 7.02
C PHE A 98 14.46 6.69 8.03
N ILE A 99 13.69 7.55 8.69
CA ILE A 99 14.19 8.44 9.75
C ILE A 99 14.77 7.59 10.90
N ILE A 100 14.09 6.53 11.32
CA ILE A 100 14.57 5.63 12.38
C ILE A 100 15.92 5.00 12.01
N ILE A 101 16.10 4.58 10.75
CA ILE A 101 17.38 4.04 10.25
C ILE A 101 18.50 5.08 10.38
N ILE A 102 18.25 6.31 9.93
CA ILE A 102 19.24 7.40 10.02
C ILE A 102 19.59 7.67 11.48
N TRP A 103 18.59 7.76 12.35
CA TRP A 103 18.78 8.03 13.77
C TRP A 103 19.63 6.95 14.46
N LYS A 104 19.35 5.68 14.16
CA LYS A 104 20.12 4.54 14.67
C LYS A 104 21.57 4.59 14.19
N LYS A 105 21.81 4.89 12.91
CA LYS A 105 23.16 5.01 12.34
C LYS A 105 23.99 6.10 13.02
N ASN A 106 23.38 7.24 13.35
CA ASN A 106 24.06 8.35 14.03
C ASN A 106 24.41 8.03 15.49
N ARG A 107 23.51 7.36 16.23
CA ARG A 107 23.77 6.88 17.60
C ARG A 107 24.94 5.91 17.67
N THR A 108 25.03 4.95 16.75
CA THR A 108 26.13 3.97 16.74
C THR A 108 27.48 4.63 16.45
N LYS A 109 27.52 5.62 15.55
CA LYS A 109 28.76 6.38 15.28
C LYS A 109 29.25 7.16 16.52
N SER A 110 28.35 7.80 17.25
CA SER A 110 28.69 8.56 18.46
C SER A 110 29.17 7.69 19.63
N SER A 111 28.93 6.38 19.61
CA SER A 111 29.36 5.46 20.67
C SER A 111 30.75 4.85 20.42
N ILE A 112 31.31 5.04 19.23
CA ILE A 112 32.60 4.45 18.80
C ILE A 112 33.69 5.54 18.67
N ALA A 113 33.30 6.81 18.61
CA ALA A 113 34.18 7.98 18.68
C ALA A 113 34.39 8.39 20.14
#